data_AF-A0A3D4B019-F1
#
_entry.id   AF-A0A3D4B019-F1
#
_cell.length_a   1.000
_cell.length_b   1.000
_cell.length_c   1.000
_cell.angle_alpha   90.00
_cell.angle_beta   90.00
_cell.angle_gamma   90.00
#
_symmetry.space_group_name_H-M   'P 1'
#
loop_
_entity.id
_entity.type
_entity.pdbx_description
1 polymer ?
#
loop_
_entity_poly.entity_id
_entity_poly.type
_entity_poly.pdbx_seq_one_letter_code
_entity_poly.pdbx_strand_id
1 'polypeptide(L)'
;RAHQIIENVHREDLNAIDRARALLELKQTLGPKTKWKKVEEITGIHERRRQQFLNLLDLPEHMQEAILYRKATAWGGSITEKHARALVLLKHDTEEQEKLFQKILYSDTPYSGDRALSKARNIKNRVEPHLNLTFRYRSPQDLIRQLKEKLKGFTGE
;
A
#
# COMPACT_ATOMS: atom_id res chain seq x y z
N ARG A 1 -24.19 0.22 21.30
CA ARG A 1 -23.38 0.65 20.14
C ARG A 1 -22.03 -0.06 20.05
N ALA A 2 -21.13 0.07 21.04
CA ALA A 2 -19.80 -0.57 21.00
C ALA A 2 -19.85 -2.10 20.82
N HIS A 3 -20.75 -2.80 21.52
CA HIS A 3 -20.94 -4.26 21.39
C HIS A 3 -21.23 -4.69 19.93
N GLN A 4 -22.12 -3.99 19.22
CA GLN A 4 -22.44 -4.31 17.81
C GLN A 4 -21.23 -4.12 16.88
N ILE A 5 -20.39 -3.12 17.15
CA ILE A 5 -19.19 -2.86 16.35
C ILE A 5 -18.16 -3.99 16.57
N ILE A 6 -18.03 -4.46 17.81
CA ILE A 6 -17.13 -5.58 18.14
C ILE A 6 -17.56 -6.84 17.40
N GLU A 7 -18.86 -7.18 17.42
CA GLU A 7 -19.39 -8.32 16.63
C GLU A 7 -19.08 -8.16 15.13
N ASN A 8 -19.26 -6.96 14.58
CA ASN A 8 -18.95 -6.68 13.18
C ASN A 8 -17.46 -6.86 12.86
N VAL A 9 -16.54 -6.49 13.76
CA VAL A 9 -15.10 -6.74 13.59
C VAL A 9 -14.79 -8.23 13.44
N HIS A 10 -15.56 -9.10 14.10
CA HIS A 10 -15.37 -10.55 14.08
C HIS A 10 -16.06 -11.27 12.92
N ARG A 11 -17.05 -10.66 12.25
CA ARG A 11 -17.76 -11.25 11.11
C ARG A 11 -16.81 -11.79 10.06
N GLU A 12 -16.91 -13.07 9.70
CA GLU A 12 -16.00 -13.74 8.77
C GLU A 12 -16.09 -13.19 7.34
N ASP A 13 -17.28 -12.79 6.92
CA ASP A 13 -17.58 -12.27 5.59
C ASP A 13 -17.12 -10.83 5.36
N LEU A 14 -16.81 -10.10 6.43
CA LEU A 14 -16.41 -8.70 6.35
C LEU A 14 -15.06 -8.55 5.63
N ASN A 15 -15.03 -7.72 4.60
CA ASN A 15 -13.81 -7.42 3.86
C ASN A 15 -12.83 -6.59 4.73
N ALA A 16 -11.57 -6.55 4.31
CA ALA A 16 -10.50 -5.96 5.11
C ALA A 16 -10.62 -4.43 5.27
N ILE A 17 -11.21 -3.72 4.31
CA ILE A 17 -11.46 -2.27 4.39
C ILE A 17 -12.55 -1.98 5.42
N ASP A 18 -13.66 -2.71 5.38
CA ASP A 18 -14.74 -2.53 6.34
C ASP A 18 -14.33 -2.94 7.76
N ARG A 19 -13.49 -3.98 7.92
CA ARG A 19 -12.87 -4.29 9.22
C ARG A 19 -12.03 -3.13 9.74
N ALA A 20 -11.23 -2.49 8.87
CA ALA A 20 -10.43 -1.33 9.25
C ALA A 20 -11.31 -0.15 9.71
N ARG A 21 -12.41 0.12 8.98
CA ARG A 21 -13.40 1.14 9.32
C ARG A 21 -14.11 0.83 10.64
N ALA A 22 -14.50 -0.42 10.88
CA ALA A 22 -15.12 -0.84 12.14
C ALA A 22 -14.19 -0.64 13.34
N LEU A 23 -12.89 -0.88 13.19
CA LEU A 23 -11.90 -0.62 14.24
C LEU A 23 -11.74 0.87 14.55
N LEU A 24 -11.79 1.73 13.53
CA LEU A 24 -11.81 3.18 13.71
C LEU A 24 -13.10 3.64 14.41
N GLU A 25 -14.25 3.13 13.99
CA GLU A 25 -15.54 3.46 14.62
C GLU A 25 -15.57 3.02 16.08
N LEU A 26 -15.03 1.84 16.40
CA LEU A 26 -14.92 1.37 17.78
C LEU A 26 -14.05 2.30 18.62
N LYS A 27 -12.87 2.70 18.11
CA LYS A 27 -11.99 3.65 18.80
C LYS A 27 -12.69 4.99 19.04
N GLN A 28 -13.40 5.51 18.04
CA GLN A 28 -14.16 6.76 18.16
C GLN A 28 -15.28 6.63 19.18
N THR A 29 -16.00 5.51 19.18
CA THR A 29 -17.08 5.22 20.14
C THR A 29 -16.56 5.12 21.57
N LEU A 30 -15.36 4.59 21.78
CA LEU A 30 -14.68 4.56 23.08
C LEU A 30 -14.08 5.92 23.46
N GLY A 31 -14.10 6.91 22.57
CA GLY A 31 -13.60 8.27 22.78
C GLY A 31 -12.22 8.53 22.17
N PRO A 32 -11.94 9.78 21.73
CA PRO A 32 -10.75 10.13 20.95
C PRO A 32 -9.43 9.90 21.71
N LYS A 33 -9.46 9.99 23.05
CA LYS A 33 -8.29 9.76 23.92
C LYS A 33 -8.01 8.27 24.18
N THR A 34 -8.91 7.37 23.77
CA THR A 34 -8.75 5.93 24.03
C THR A 34 -7.52 5.39 23.32
N LYS A 35 -6.64 4.72 24.08
CA LYS A 35 -5.46 4.09 23.53
C LYS A 35 -5.85 2.90 22.68
N TRP A 36 -5.09 2.73 21.62
CA TRP A 36 -5.19 1.64 20.65
C TRP A 36 -5.09 0.24 21.30
N LYS A 37 -4.30 0.12 22.38
CA LYS A 37 -4.23 -1.08 23.24
C LYS A 37 -5.57 -1.50 23.84
N LYS A 38 -6.41 -0.54 24.23
CA LYS A 38 -7.73 -0.85 24.79
C LYS A 38 -8.67 -1.46 23.74
N VAL A 39 -8.57 -1.01 22.50
CA VAL A 39 -9.34 -1.58 21.38
C VAL A 39 -8.89 -3.02 21.10
N GLU A 40 -7.59 -3.29 21.12
CA GLU A 40 -7.02 -4.64 20.98
C GLU A 40 -7.50 -5.57 22.09
N GLU A 41 -7.48 -5.12 23.36
CA GLU A 41 -7.95 -5.90 24.51
C GLU A 41 -9.43 -6.27 24.38
N ILE A 42 -10.28 -5.33 23.94
CA ILE A 42 -11.72 -5.54 23.80
C ILE A 42 -12.06 -6.46 22.61
N THR A 43 -11.33 -6.33 21.50
CA THR A 43 -11.58 -7.08 20.26
C THR A 43 -10.77 -8.37 20.15
N GLY A 44 -9.83 -8.61 21.07
CA GLY A 44 -8.91 -9.75 20.99
C GLY A 44 -7.94 -9.72 19.80
N ILE A 45 -7.89 -8.66 18.99
CA ILE A 45 -6.96 -8.57 17.87
C ILE A 45 -5.60 -8.09 18.35
N HIS A 46 -4.53 -8.70 17.86
CA HIS A 46 -3.18 -8.22 18.15
C HIS A 46 -2.83 -6.96 17.37
N GLU A 47 -1.89 -6.19 17.92
CA GLU A 47 -1.40 -4.93 17.34
C GLU A 47 -1.04 -5.03 15.87
N ARG A 48 -0.24 -6.03 15.51
CA ARG A 48 0.19 -6.25 14.13
C ARG A 48 -0.99 -6.38 13.18
N ARG A 49 -2.07 -7.07 13.61
CA ARG A 49 -3.26 -7.30 12.80
C ARG A 49 -4.08 -6.04 12.66
N ARG A 50 -4.24 -5.27 13.75
CA ARG A 50 -4.86 -3.95 13.71
C ARG A 50 -4.13 -3.03 12.73
N GLN A 51 -2.81 -2.91 12.85
CA GLN A 51 -2.01 -2.05 11.96
C GLN A 51 -2.15 -2.48 10.49
N GLN A 52 -2.16 -3.78 10.20
CA GLN A 52 -2.39 -4.28 8.84
C GLN A 52 -3.71 -3.78 8.24
N PHE A 53 -4.80 -3.84 9.01
CA PHE A 53 -6.10 -3.34 8.55
C PHE A 53 -6.10 -1.83 8.37
N LEU A 54 -5.63 -1.08 9.37
CA LEU A 54 -5.62 0.38 9.31
C LEU A 54 -4.77 0.91 8.16
N ASN A 55 -3.63 0.28 7.87
CA ASN A 55 -2.78 0.67 6.75
C ASN A 55 -3.45 0.51 5.38
N LEU A 56 -4.52 -0.30 5.26
CA LEU A 56 -5.27 -0.40 4.00
C LEU A 56 -6.01 0.90 3.68
N LEU A 57 -6.38 1.67 4.70
CA LEU A 57 -7.03 2.97 4.54
C LEU A 57 -6.07 4.08 4.08
N ASP A 58 -4.76 3.80 4.09
CA ASP A 58 -3.74 4.69 3.53
C ASP A 58 -3.57 4.52 2.01
N LEU A 59 -4.23 3.51 1.40
CA LEU A 59 -4.14 3.28 -0.04
C LEU A 59 -4.93 4.34 -0.83
N PRO A 60 -4.57 4.61 -2.09
CA PRO A 60 -5.40 5.39 -2.99
C PRO A 60 -6.83 4.85 -3.09
N GLU A 61 -7.81 5.73 -3.28
CA GLU A 61 -9.25 5.39 -3.27
C GLU A 61 -9.60 4.27 -4.27
N HIS A 62 -9.10 4.36 -5.51
CA HIS A 62 -9.35 3.34 -6.53
C HIS A 62 -8.81 1.95 -6.15
N MET A 63 -7.74 1.88 -5.37
CA MET A 63 -7.20 0.62 -4.85
C MET A 63 -8.04 0.12 -3.67
N GLN A 64 -8.51 1.02 -2.78
CA GLN A 64 -9.42 0.66 -1.69
C GLN A 64 -10.73 0.08 -2.24
N GLU A 65 -11.33 0.71 -3.24
CA GLU A 65 -12.53 0.22 -3.92
C GLU A 65 -12.30 -1.17 -4.54
N ALA A 66 -11.16 -1.36 -5.21
CA ALA A 66 -10.84 -2.65 -5.82
C ALA A 66 -10.70 -3.78 -4.76
N ILE A 67 -10.24 -3.46 -3.55
CA ILE A 67 -10.18 -4.41 -2.43
C ILE A 67 -11.58 -4.61 -1.82
N LEU A 68 -12.31 -3.52 -1.59
CA LEU A 68 -13.65 -3.51 -1.00
C LEU A 68 -14.62 -4.38 -1.81
N TYR A 69 -14.65 -4.18 -3.12
CA TYR A 69 -15.52 -4.88 -4.05
C TYR A 69 -14.92 -6.20 -4.59
N ARG A 70 -13.78 -6.64 -4.04
CA ARG A 70 -13.04 -7.84 -4.49
C ARG A 70 -12.95 -7.90 -6.02
N LYS A 71 -12.46 -6.82 -6.63
CA LYS A 71 -12.37 -6.65 -8.09
C LYS A 71 -11.74 -7.88 -8.71
N ALA A 72 -12.41 -8.42 -9.73
CA ALA A 72 -11.94 -9.58 -10.47
C ALA A 72 -10.62 -9.25 -11.19
N THR A 73 -9.71 -10.22 -11.18
CA THR A 73 -8.50 -10.17 -12.01
C THR A 73 -8.80 -10.78 -13.37
N ALA A 74 -8.03 -10.40 -14.39
CA ALA A 74 -8.18 -10.90 -15.76
C ALA A 74 -8.10 -12.44 -15.86
N TRP A 75 -7.43 -13.10 -14.91
CA TRP A 75 -7.26 -14.54 -14.87
C TRP A 75 -8.38 -15.30 -14.11
N GLY A 76 -9.43 -14.63 -13.62
CA GLY A 76 -10.56 -15.29 -12.93
C GLY A 76 -10.40 -15.45 -11.42
N GLY A 77 -9.51 -14.67 -10.80
CA GLY A 77 -9.42 -14.50 -9.33
C GLY A 77 -9.98 -13.16 -8.86
N SER A 78 -9.77 -12.80 -7.60
CA SER A 78 -10.09 -11.47 -7.06
C SER A 78 -8.93 -10.89 -6.26
N ILE A 79 -8.94 -9.56 -6.08
CA ILE A 79 -8.02 -8.92 -5.15
C ILE A 79 -8.25 -9.46 -3.73
N THR A 80 -7.15 -9.79 -3.05
CA THR A 80 -7.16 -10.36 -1.70
C THR A 80 -6.46 -9.40 -0.74
N GLU A 81 -6.60 -9.65 0.57
CA GLU A 81 -5.87 -8.87 1.58
C GLU A 81 -4.33 -8.98 1.40
N LYS A 82 -3.81 -10.12 0.93
CA LYS A 82 -2.37 -10.24 0.63
C LYS A 82 -1.94 -9.29 -0.50
N HIS A 83 -2.75 -9.12 -1.54
CA HIS A 83 -2.53 -8.11 -2.59
C HIS A 83 -2.53 -6.70 -1.99
N ALA A 84 -3.54 -6.38 -1.19
CA ALA A 84 -3.65 -5.08 -0.53
C ALA A 84 -2.42 -4.76 0.33
N ARG A 85 -1.94 -5.74 1.11
CA ARG A 85 -0.73 -5.61 1.92
C ARG A 85 0.53 -5.41 1.08
N ALA A 86 0.62 -5.99 -0.11
CA ALA A 86 1.72 -5.73 -1.03
C ALA A 86 1.71 -4.28 -1.53
N LEU A 87 0.54 -3.74 -1.87
CA LEU A 87 0.38 -2.34 -2.27
C LEU A 87 0.73 -1.37 -1.15
N VAL A 88 0.36 -1.70 0.10
CA VAL A 88 0.73 -0.90 1.29
C VAL A 88 2.24 -0.79 1.47
N LEU A 89 3.00 -1.84 1.13
CA LEU A 89 4.47 -1.80 1.23
C LEU A 89 5.10 -0.75 0.31
N LEU A 90 4.41 -0.38 -0.77
CA LEU A 90 4.86 0.57 -1.78
C LEU A 90 4.17 1.94 -1.67
N LYS A 91 3.45 2.23 -0.58
CA LYS A 91 2.66 3.48 -0.45
C LYS A 91 3.46 4.79 -0.56
N HIS A 92 4.79 4.73 -0.43
CA HIS A 92 5.69 5.88 -0.57
C HIS A 92 6.35 5.97 -1.96
N ASP A 93 6.13 4.96 -2.80
CA ASP A 93 6.55 4.90 -4.19
C ASP A 93 5.30 4.66 -5.05
N THR A 94 4.58 5.75 -5.31
CA THR A 94 3.29 5.73 -6.01
C THR A 94 3.38 5.13 -7.40
N GLU A 95 4.53 5.26 -8.07
CA GLU A 95 4.73 4.72 -9.41
C GLU A 95 4.83 3.20 -9.38
N GLU A 96 5.70 2.64 -8.53
CA GLU A 96 5.80 1.19 -8.39
C GLU A 96 4.55 0.57 -7.75
N GLN A 97 3.87 1.32 -6.88
CA GLN A 97 2.58 0.90 -6.33
C GLN A 97 1.52 0.72 -7.44
N GLU A 98 1.38 1.70 -8.33
CA GLU A 98 0.42 1.64 -9.44
C GLU A 98 0.80 0.55 -10.44
N LYS A 99 2.09 0.42 -10.81
CA LYS A 99 2.57 -0.68 -11.66
C LYS A 99 2.24 -2.05 -11.07
N LEU A 100 2.43 -2.24 -9.77
CA LEU A 100 2.10 -3.49 -9.10
C LEU A 100 0.58 -3.73 -9.10
N PHE A 101 -0.23 -2.69 -8.88
CA PHE A 101 -1.69 -2.78 -8.92
C PHE A 101 -2.21 -3.22 -10.28
N GLN A 102 -1.74 -2.57 -11.35
CA GLN A 102 -2.07 -2.94 -12.73
C GLN A 102 -1.65 -4.38 -13.03
N LYS A 103 -0.46 -4.78 -12.57
CA LYS A 103 0.02 -6.16 -12.73
C LYS A 103 -0.84 -7.19 -12.01
N ILE A 104 -1.36 -6.88 -10.82
CA ILE A 104 -2.28 -7.77 -10.08
C ILE A 104 -3.58 -7.96 -10.87
N LEU A 105 -4.10 -6.87 -11.47
CA LEU A 105 -5.39 -6.89 -12.17
C LEU A 105 -5.31 -7.53 -13.55
N TYR A 106 -4.25 -7.26 -14.31
CA TYR A 106 -4.23 -7.49 -15.76
C TYR A 106 -3.11 -8.44 -16.23
N SER A 107 -2.43 -9.13 -15.31
CA SER A 107 -1.42 -10.14 -15.68
C SER A 107 -2.04 -11.30 -16.44
N ASP A 108 -1.38 -11.73 -17.52
CA ASP A 108 -1.76 -12.89 -18.35
C ASP A 108 -1.74 -14.22 -17.57
N THR A 109 -0.97 -14.25 -16.48
CA THR A 109 -0.86 -15.39 -15.57
C THR A 109 -1.42 -15.03 -14.21
N PRO A 110 -1.86 -16.01 -13.39
CA PRO A 110 -2.31 -15.73 -12.04
C PRO A 110 -1.23 -15.00 -11.26
N TYR A 111 -1.59 -13.84 -10.75
CA TYR A 111 -0.73 -13.04 -9.90
C TYR A 111 -1.20 -13.20 -8.46
N SER A 112 -0.60 -14.16 -7.74
CA SER A 112 -1.03 -14.50 -6.38
C SER A 112 -0.61 -13.43 -5.36
N GLY A 113 -1.28 -13.43 -4.21
CA GLY A 113 -0.97 -12.52 -3.11
C GLY A 113 0.46 -12.69 -2.59
N ASP A 114 0.97 -13.91 -2.58
CA ASP A 114 2.34 -14.19 -2.17
C ASP A 114 3.35 -13.69 -3.20
N ARG A 115 3.04 -13.81 -4.50
CA ARG A 115 3.86 -13.26 -5.59
C ARG A 115 3.92 -11.73 -5.50
N ALA A 116 2.78 -11.07 -5.25
CA ALA A 116 2.71 -9.64 -5.05
C ALA A 116 3.53 -9.17 -3.84
N LEU A 117 3.38 -9.84 -2.69
CA LEU A 117 4.15 -9.53 -1.48
C LEU A 117 5.66 -9.70 -1.69
N SER A 118 6.08 -10.76 -2.38
CA SER A 118 7.49 -10.98 -2.71
C SER A 118 8.02 -9.86 -3.61
N LYS A 119 7.28 -9.51 -4.67
CA LYS A 119 7.64 -8.42 -5.58
C LYS A 119 7.75 -7.08 -4.87
N ALA A 120 6.78 -6.72 -4.03
CA ALA A 120 6.79 -5.47 -3.27
C ALA A 120 7.97 -5.39 -2.29
N ARG A 121 8.31 -6.49 -1.61
CA ARG A 121 9.51 -6.55 -0.75
C ARG A 121 10.79 -6.35 -1.55
N ASN A 122 10.89 -6.97 -2.73
CA ASN A 122 12.05 -6.80 -3.60
C ASN A 122 12.19 -5.36 -4.08
N ILE A 123 11.09 -4.69 -4.46
CA ILE A 123 11.10 -3.26 -4.81
C ILE A 123 11.55 -2.43 -3.60
N LYS A 124 10.93 -2.62 -2.43
CA LYS A 124 11.27 -1.85 -1.22
C LYS A 124 12.72 -2.04 -0.75
N ASN A 125 13.27 -3.24 -0.93
CA ASN A 125 14.64 -3.58 -0.54
C ASN A 125 15.66 -3.28 -1.64
N ARG A 126 15.24 -2.86 -2.84
CA ARG A 126 16.18 -2.31 -3.81
C ARG A 126 16.77 -1.05 -3.20
N VAL A 127 18.07 -1.06 -2.97
CA VAL A 127 18.83 0.17 -2.92
C VAL A 127 18.83 0.68 -4.34
N GLU A 128 17.90 1.58 -4.68
CA GLU A 128 18.02 2.29 -5.93
C GLU A 128 19.32 3.10 -5.88
N PRO A 129 20.25 2.91 -6.83
CA PRO A 129 21.42 3.75 -6.91
C PRO A 129 20.95 5.15 -7.31
N HIS A 130 20.74 6.01 -6.31
CA HIS A 130 20.51 7.42 -6.55
C HIS A 130 21.83 8.03 -7.02
N LEU A 131 21.84 8.54 -8.25
CA LEU A 131 22.97 9.30 -8.74
C LEU A 131 22.90 10.71 -8.15
N ASN A 132 23.55 10.90 -7.00
CA ASN A 132 23.68 12.23 -6.39
C ASN A 132 24.67 13.07 -7.21
N LEU A 133 24.15 14.02 -8.00
CA LEU A 133 24.96 14.93 -8.80
C LEU A 133 24.90 16.33 -8.20
N THR A 134 26.05 16.83 -7.76
CA THR A 134 26.21 18.24 -7.37
C THR A 134 26.77 19.03 -8.56
N PHE A 135 26.12 20.14 -8.89
CA PHE A 135 26.56 21.06 -9.94
C PHE A 135 26.77 22.46 -9.39
N ARG A 136 27.84 23.12 -9.81
CA ARG A 136 27.96 24.59 -9.73
C ARG A 136 27.64 25.13 -11.12
N TYR A 137 26.65 25.99 -11.21
CA TYR A 137 26.18 26.54 -12.48
C TYR A 137 26.07 28.06 -12.39
N ARG A 138 26.18 28.73 -13.54
CA ARG A 138 26.09 30.21 -13.60
C ARG A 138 24.74 30.70 -14.07
N SER A 139 23.97 29.85 -14.75
CA SER A 139 22.60 30.11 -15.18
C SER A 139 21.83 28.80 -15.38
N PRO A 140 20.48 28.83 -15.43
CA PRO A 140 19.67 27.64 -15.68
C PRO A 140 20.04 26.92 -16.99
N GLN A 141 20.39 27.65 -18.04
CA GLN A 141 20.78 27.08 -19.34
C GLN A 141 22.12 26.34 -19.25
N ASP A 142 23.06 26.85 -18.46
CA ASP A 142 24.34 26.19 -18.20
C ASP A 142 24.15 24.88 -17.42
N LEU A 143 23.28 24.88 -16.40
CA LEU A 143 22.92 23.65 -15.67
C LEU A 143 22.29 22.60 -16.59
N ILE A 144 21.33 23.00 -17.45
CA ILE A 144 20.66 22.09 -18.39
C ILE A 144 21.67 21.49 -19.37
N ARG A 145 22.62 22.30 -19.87
CA ARG A 145 23.70 21.80 -20.74
C ARG A 145 24.58 20.78 -20.02
N GLN A 146 25.04 21.10 -18.80
CA GLN A 146 25.87 20.21 -17.99
C GLN A 146 25.16 18.89 -17.66
N LEU A 147 23.86 18.93 -17.36
CA LEU A 147 23.05 17.73 -17.15
C LEU A 147 22.99 16.86 -18.41
N LYS A 148 22.71 17.47 -19.58
CA LYS A 148 22.65 16.75 -20.86
C LYS A 148 23.97 16.08 -21.23
N GLU A 149 25.10 16.78 -21.06
CA GLU A 149 26.44 16.22 -21.30
C GLU A 149 26.73 15.04 -20.36
N LYS A 150 26.40 15.20 -19.08
CA LYS A 150 26.65 14.15 -18.09
C LYS A 150 25.79 12.92 -18.35
N LEU A 151 24.53 13.08 -18.72
CA LEU A 151 23.62 11.98 -19.06
C LEU A 151 24.06 11.21 -20.31
N LYS A 152 24.61 11.89 -21.34
CA LYS A 152 25.19 11.22 -22.53
C LYS A 152 26.35 10.29 -22.16
N GLY A 153 27.20 10.72 -21.22
CA GLY A 153 28.30 9.89 -20.71
C GLY A 153 27.85 8.62 -19.97
N PHE A 154 26.60 8.56 -19.49
CA PHE A 154 26.02 7.35 -18.87
C PHE A 154 25.33 6.42 -19.87
N THR A 155 24.87 6.92 -21.02
CA THR A 155 24.18 6.12 -22.04
C THR A 155 25.11 5.45 -23.04
N GLY A 156 26.42 5.72 -22.98
CA GLY A 156 27.43 5.03 -23.80
C GLY A 156 27.35 5.33 -25.29
N GLU A 157 26.82 6.50 -25.66
CA GLU A 157 26.89 7.06 -27.02
C GLU A 157 28.02 8.09 -27.14
#